data_AF-A0A1V5BMU5-F1
#
_entry.id   AF-A0A1V5BMU5-F1
#
_cell.length_a   1.000
_cell.length_b   1.000
_cell.length_c   1.000
_cell.angle_alpha   90.00
_cell.angle_beta   90.00
_cell.angle_gamma   90.00
#
_symmetry.space_group_name_H-M   'P 1'
#
loop_
_entity.id
_entity.type
_entity.pdbx_description
1 polymer ?
#
loop_
_entity_poly.entity_id
_entity_poly.type
_entity_poly.pdbx_seq_one_letter_code
_entity_poly.pdbx_strand_id
1 'polypeptide(L)'
;MAELSGSCFCCNFPGMLDTVAGLRTKAEADVILAEPVGSCTDLSATVVQPLKDRMGRELVISPLSVLVDPARLRDILDGGTAGLHASSAYIFRKQLEEADIVVVSKADSISSSDLSVLQERLAKTCPAAKVLALSALTGAGLKEWLDMVTTSSDAGQHLAEVDYDIYAEGEAVLGWLNATITANGEPTEWKAFASNLLAELSRRFDGMGAAVGHIKLIIETKDDCVIGNLTGKGDTLSVRGPSVTTPGARLTLNARVQMSPEALDAGVRDILARTAGQKVTLTPVAWRCLSPGRPNPTHRYDYVAAVRSE
;
A
#
# COMPACT_ATOMS: atom_id res chain seq x y z
N MET A 1 5.18 -1.99 -16.09
CA MET A 1 5.15 -2.27 -14.64
C MET A 1 6.11 -3.41 -14.37
N ALA A 2 6.87 -3.35 -13.28
CA ALA A 2 7.66 -4.46 -12.76
C ALA A 2 7.37 -4.60 -11.27
N GLU A 3 7.48 -5.83 -10.75
CA GLU A 3 7.22 -6.14 -9.34
C GLU A 3 8.46 -6.81 -8.74
N LEU A 4 8.90 -6.34 -7.58
CA LEU A 4 9.94 -7.01 -6.80
C LEU A 4 9.30 -8.14 -5.99
N SER A 5 9.26 -9.33 -6.57
CA SER A 5 8.62 -10.48 -5.93
C SER A 5 9.39 -10.96 -4.70
N GLY A 6 8.68 -11.13 -3.58
CA GLY A 6 9.18 -11.85 -2.40
C GLY A 6 10.17 -11.11 -1.51
N SER A 7 10.37 -9.80 -1.69
CA SER A 7 11.22 -8.97 -0.81
C SER A 7 10.75 -7.49 -0.82
N CYS A 8 11.08 -6.72 0.22
CA CYS A 8 10.94 -5.25 0.18
C CYS A 8 12.13 -4.62 -0.56
N PHE A 9 11.95 -3.38 -1.03
CA PHE A 9 13.02 -2.55 -1.59
C PHE A 9 14.25 -2.48 -0.68
N CYS A 10 14.01 -2.31 0.62
CA CYS A 10 15.04 -2.23 1.65
C CYS A 10 15.91 -3.49 1.78
N CYS A 11 15.29 -4.67 1.79
CA CYS A 11 15.96 -5.95 2.05
C CYS A 11 16.60 -6.55 0.80
N ASN A 12 16.14 -6.14 -0.38
CA ASN A 12 16.70 -6.54 -1.67
C ASN A 12 16.99 -5.32 -2.54
N PHE A 13 17.84 -4.44 -2.02
CA PHE A 13 18.26 -3.23 -2.72
C PHE A 13 18.90 -3.53 -4.08
N PRO A 14 19.78 -4.54 -4.25
CA PRO A 14 20.33 -4.89 -5.56
C PRO A 14 19.24 -5.29 -6.57
N GLY A 15 18.30 -6.14 -6.18
CA GLY A 15 17.20 -6.55 -7.06
C GLY A 15 16.27 -5.37 -7.42
N MET A 16 16.11 -4.40 -6.52
CA MET A 16 15.42 -3.15 -6.84
C MET A 16 16.18 -2.36 -7.93
N LEU A 17 17.51 -2.21 -7.80
CA LEU A 17 18.33 -1.53 -8.82
C LEU A 17 18.29 -2.23 -10.17
N ASP A 18 18.37 -3.56 -10.19
CA ASP A 18 18.24 -4.36 -11.42
C ASP A 18 16.89 -4.14 -12.10
N THR A 19 15.82 -4.02 -11.29
CA THR A 19 14.47 -3.73 -11.78
C THR A 19 14.40 -2.33 -12.38
N VAL A 20 14.96 -1.33 -11.71
CA VAL A 20 15.04 0.06 -12.19
C VAL A 20 15.81 0.14 -13.51
N ALA A 21 16.98 -0.50 -13.61
CA ALA A 21 17.78 -0.56 -14.83
C ALA A 21 17.03 -1.29 -15.97
N GLY A 22 16.32 -2.36 -15.64
CA GLY A 22 15.46 -3.09 -16.58
C GLY A 22 14.32 -2.24 -17.13
N LEU A 23 13.67 -1.42 -16.30
CA LEU A 23 12.61 -0.50 -16.74
C LEU A 23 13.16 0.59 -17.66
N ARG A 24 14.30 1.19 -17.31
CA ARG A 24 14.96 2.21 -18.15
C ARG A 24 15.30 1.66 -19.54
N THR A 25 15.85 0.45 -19.60
CA THR A 25 16.34 -0.13 -20.87
C THR A 25 15.23 -0.74 -21.73
N LYS A 26 14.24 -1.41 -21.13
CA LYS A 26 13.21 -2.15 -21.87
C LYS A 26 11.96 -1.33 -22.16
N ALA A 27 11.63 -0.39 -21.28
CA ALA A 27 10.42 0.42 -21.40
C ALA A 27 10.71 1.89 -21.69
N GLU A 28 12.00 2.26 -21.86
CA GLU A 28 12.45 3.65 -22.10
C GLU A 28 11.81 4.64 -21.10
N ALA A 29 11.66 4.21 -19.85
CA ALA A 29 10.93 4.97 -18.83
C ALA A 29 11.75 6.17 -18.33
N ASP A 30 11.22 7.38 -18.51
CA ASP A 30 11.78 8.61 -17.96
C ASP A 30 11.48 8.81 -16.47
N VAL A 31 10.33 8.28 -16.00
CA VAL A 31 9.85 8.40 -14.63
C VAL A 31 9.51 7.03 -14.07
N ILE A 32 10.01 6.75 -12.86
CA ILE A 32 9.73 5.52 -12.13
C ILE A 32 9.00 5.87 -10.85
N LEU A 33 7.74 5.43 -10.75
CA LEU A 33 6.99 5.46 -9.50
C LEU A 33 7.27 4.15 -8.73
N ALA A 34 7.95 4.27 -7.60
CA ALA A 34 8.29 3.14 -6.74
C ALA A 34 7.33 3.09 -5.54
N GLU A 35 6.40 2.13 -5.55
CA GLU A 35 5.48 1.88 -4.43
C GLU A 35 6.04 0.77 -3.53
N PRO A 36 6.55 1.09 -2.33
CA PRO A 36 6.95 0.07 -1.37
C PRO A 36 5.70 -0.61 -0.78
N VAL A 37 5.89 -1.78 -0.17
CA VAL A 37 4.81 -2.42 0.60
C VAL A 37 4.33 -1.48 1.70
N GLY A 38 3.02 -1.39 1.94
CA GLY A 38 2.44 -0.41 2.87
C GLY A 38 2.88 -0.53 4.34
N SER A 39 3.58 -1.60 4.72
CA SER A 39 4.20 -1.78 6.03
C SER A 39 5.66 -1.32 6.09
N CYS A 40 6.26 -0.90 4.97
CA CYS A 40 7.63 -0.44 4.97
C CYS A 40 7.78 0.89 5.71
N THR A 41 8.78 0.99 6.58
CA THR A 41 9.30 2.26 7.12
C THR A 41 10.82 2.24 7.11
N ASP A 42 11.46 3.34 7.54
CA ASP A 42 12.90 3.56 7.44
C ASP A 42 13.39 3.63 5.98
N LEU A 43 12.49 3.91 5.04
CA LEU A 43 12.78 4.03 3.60
C LEU A 43 13.76 5.16 3.32
N SER A 44 13.67 6.26 4.05
CA SER A 44 14.63 7.36 3.88
C SER A 44 16.07 6.88 4.13
N ALA A 45 16.31 6.18 5.24
CA ALA A 45 17.63 5.66 5.62
C ALA A 45 18.08 4.45 4.79
N THR A 46 17.15 3.60 4.36
CA THR A 46 17.46 2.26 3.78
C THR A 46 17.30 2.19 2.26
N VAL A 47 16.61 3.15 1.66
CA VAL A 47 16.37 3.21 0.20
C VAL A 47 16.80 4.54 -0.37
N VAL A 48 16.32 5.66 0.18
CA VAL A 48 16.57 7.00 -0.39
C VAL A 48 18.03 7.41 -0.25
N GLN A 49 18.66 7.31 0.93
CA GLN A 49 20.07 7.66 1.08
C GLN A 49 20.99 6.76 0.23
N PRO A 50 20.83 5.43 0.19
CA PRO A 50 21.59 4.58 -0.73
C PRO A 50 21.41 4.95 -2.20
N LEU A 51 20.20 5.32 -2.64
CA LEU A 51 19.96 5.79 -4.00
C LEU A 51 20.71 7.10 -4.28
N LYS A 52 20.68 8.07 -3.36
CA LYS A 52 21.42 9.34 -3.51
C LYS A 52 22.93 9.12 -3.61
N ASP A 53 23.49 8.27 -2.74
CA ASP A 53 24.92 8.02 -2.68
C ASP A 53 25.43 7.19 -3.86
N ARG A 54 24.65 6.21 -4.34
CA ARG A 54 25.09 5.22 -5.35
C ARG A 54 24.58 5.49 -6.75
N MET A 55 23.39 6.07 -6.88
CA MET A 55 22.68 6.26 -8.15
C MET A 55 22.42 7.73 -8.48
N GLY A 56 22.89 8.69 -7.67
CA GLY A 56 22.62 10.12 -7.85
C GLY A 56 23.14 10.72 -9.17
N ARG A 57 24.05 10.03 -9.87
CA ARG A 57 24.49 10.40 -11.22
C ARG A 57 23.55 9.91 -12.34
N GLU A 58 22.79 8.87 -12.07
CA GLU A 58 21.92 8.21 -13.05
C GLU A 58 20.44 8.50 -12.84
N LEU A 59 20.06 8.85 -11.62
CA LEU A 59 18.69 9.05 -11.19
C LEU A 59 18.56 10.38 -10.44
N VAL A 60 17.50 11.12 -10.77
CA VAL A 60 16.99 12.20 -9.92
C VAL A 60 16.03 11.56 -8.92
N ILE A 61 16.36 11.67 -7.64
CA ILE A 61 15.52 11.11 -6.57
C ILE A 61 14.56 12.20 -6.09
N SER A 62 13.26 11.95 -6.26
CA SER A 62 12.18 12.84 -5.81
C SER A 62 11.92 12.71 -4.30
N PRO A 63 11.31 13.73 -3.67
CA PRO A 63 10.88 13.69 -2.27
C PRO A 63 10.03 12.45 -1.93
N LEU A 64 10.27 11.87 -0.75
CA LEU A 64 9.51 10.75 -0.20
C LEU A 64 8.11 11.23 0.21
N SER A 65 7.11 10.82 -0.58
CA SER A 65 5.70 11.11 -0.30
C SER A 65 5.05 9.98 0.49
N VAL A 66 4.42 10.31 1.62
CA VAL A 66 3.61 9.38 2.41
C VAL A 66 2.15 9.75 2.27
N LEU A 67 1.39 8.87 1.63
CA LEU A 67 -0.04 9.04 1.40
C LEU A 67 -0.83 8.47 2.58
N VAL A 68 -1.71 9.27 3.15
CA VAL A 68 -2.50 8.91 4.32
C VAL A 68 -4.00 9.01 4.07
N ASP A 69 -4.74 8.10 4.68
CA ASP A 69 -6.19 8.13 4.74
C ASP A 69 -6.63 9.09 5.87
N PRO A 70 -7.56 10.05 5.61
CA PRO A 70 -7.91 11.06 6.58
C PRO A 70 -8.54 10.50 7.86
N ALA A 71 -9.31 9.42 7.78
CA ALA A 71 -9.94 8.81 8.95
C ALA A 71 -8.90 8.11 9.83
N ARG A 72 -8.00 7.33 9.22
CA ARG A 72 -6.89 6.68 9.95
C ARG A 72 -5.93 7.69 10.55
N LEU A 73 -5.61 8.73 9.79
CA LEU A 73 -4.74 9.79 10.25
C LEU A 73 -5.31 10.51 11.48
N ARG A 74 -6.60 10.85 11.46
CA ARG A 74 -7.27 11.49 12.60
C ARG A 74 -7.08 10.66 13.88
N ASP A 75 -7.38 9.37 13.81
CA ASP A 75 -7.22 8.46 14.96
C ASP A 75 -5.77 8.38 15.45
N ILE A 76 -4.78 8.29 14.53
CA ILE A 76 -3.35 8.29 14.89
C ILE A 76 -2.95 9.58 15.60
N LEU A 77 -3.38 10.74 15.10
CA LEU A 77 -3.09 12.04 15.70
C LEU A 77 -3.82 12.24 17.04
N ASP A 78 -4.92 11.54 17.27
CA ASP A 78 -5.65 11.50 18.56
C ASP A 78 -5.02 10.51 19.57
N GLY A 79 -3.95 9.80 19.17
CA GLY A 79 -3.26 8.82 20.00
C GLY A 79 -3.77 7.39 19.88
N GLY A 80 -4.73 7.14 18.98
CA GLY A 80 -5.27 5.82 18.66
C GLY A 80 -4.32 4.94 17.83
N THR A 81 -4.87 3.91 17.18
CA THR A 81 -4.08 2.92 16.42
C THR A 81 -4.51 2.77 14.96
N ALA A 82 -5.39 3.65 14.47
CA ALA A 82 -6.10 3.51 13.21
C ALA A 82 -6.86 2.17 13.09
N GLY A 83 -7.30 1.62 14.23
CA GLY A 83 -7.92 0.29 14.30
C GLY A 83 -6.96 -0.86 13.98
N LEU A 84 -5.65 -0.66 14.08
CA LEU A 84 -4.61 -1.67 13.89
C LEU A 84 -4.02 -2.14 15.23
N HIS A 85 -3.17 -3.17 15.18
CA HIS A 85 -2.27 -3.52 16.27
C HIS A 85 -1.35 -2.33 16.62
N ALA A 86 -0.97 -2.21 17.89
CA ALA A 86 -0.11 -1.11 18.36
C ALA A 86 1.20 -1.02 17.59
N SER A 87 1.85 -2.15 17.33
CA SER A 87 3.11 -2.24 16.57
C SER A 87 2.94 -1.91 15.08
N SER A 88 1.76 -2.16 14.49
CA SER A 88 1.46 -1.69 13.12
C SER A 88 1.15 -0.19 13.09
N ALA A 89 0.49 0.35 14.12
CA ALA A 89 0.29 1.79 14.27
C ALA A 89 1.60 2.54 14.54
N TYR A 90 2.59 1.88 15.16
CA TYR A 90 3.95 2.40 15.29
C TYR A 90 4.59 2.62 13.91
N ILE A 91 4.49 1.64 13.00
CA ILE A 91 4.97 1.77 11.61
C ILE A 91 4.34 2.99 10.92
N PHE A 92 3.02 3.18 11.05
CA PHE A 92 2.33 4.35 10.48
C PHE A 92 2.97 5.67 10.96
N ARG A 93 3.26 5.78 12.26
CA ARG A 93 3.90 6.98 12.83
C ARG A 93 5.31 7.18 12.30
N LYS A 94 6.08 6.10 12.13
CA LYS A 94 7.43 6.17 11.58
C LYS A 94 7.46 6.54 10.09
N GLN A 95 6.46 6.11 9.32
CA GLN A 95 6.25 6.59 7.95
C GLN A 95 6.00 8.12 7.93
N LEU A 96 5.17 8.64 8.83
CA LEU A 96 4.96 10.10 8.94
C LEU A 96 6.24 10.86 9.34
N GLU A 97 7.06 10.28 10.19
CA GLU A 97 8.31 10.87 10.70
C GLU A 97 9.38 11.01 9.61
N GLU A 98 9.46 10.07 8.67
CA GLU A 98 10.44 10.10 7.57
C GLU A 98 9.99 10.85 6.32
N ALA A 99 8.73 11.29 6.26
CA ALA A 99 8.15 11.86 5.05
C ALA A 99 8.73 13.25 4.73
N ASP A 100 9.12 13.48 3.47
CA ASP A 100 9.37 14.84 2.97
C ASP A 100 8.03 15.55 2.65
N ILE A 101 7.05 14.77 2.20
CA ILE A 101 5.70 15.22 1.88
C ILE A 101 4.69 14.26 2.50
N VAL A 102 3.77 14.78 3.32
CA VAL A 102 2.59 14.02 3.79
C VAL A 102 1.38 14.44 2.97
N VAL A 103 0.73 13.46 2.32
CA VAL A 103 -0.38 13.71 1.39
C VAL A 103 -1.66 13.07 1.91
N VAL A 104 -2.65 13.88 2.29
CA VAL A 104 -4.00 13.40 2.63
C VAL A 104 -4.72 12.98 1.34
N SER A 105 -4.73 11.68 1.04
CA SER A 105 -4.98 11.11 -0.31
C SER A 105 -6.46 10.94 -0.72
N LYS A 106 -7.39 11.01 0.24
CA LYS A 106 -8.83 10.85 0.02
C LYS A 106 -9.57 12.12 0.46
N ALA A 107 -9.09 13.28 0.03
CA ALA A 107 -9.63 14.58 0.44
C ALA A 107 -11.13 14.74 0.10
N ASP A 108 -11.65 13.99 -0.86
CA ASP A 108 -13.09 13.94 -1.21
C ASP A 108 -13.98 13.28 -0.14
N SER A 109 -13.40 12.49 0.77
CA SER A 109 -14.13 11.76 1.82
C SER A 109 -14.33 12.54 3.12
N ILE A 110 -13.86 13.79 3.19
CA ILE A 110 -13.83 14.62 4.40
C ILE A 110 -14.31 16.04 4.06
N SER A 111 -14.94 16.72 5.01
CA SER A 111 -15.35 18.12 4.80
C SER A 111 -14.13 19.03 4.70
N SER A 112 -14.28 20.17 4.01
CA SER A 112 -13.19 21.16 3.89
C SER A 112 -12.73 21.70 5.24
N SER A 113 -13.66 21.95 6.18
CA SER A 113 -13.33 22.41 7.53
C SER A 113 -12.48 21.38 8.29
N ASP A 114 -12.88 20.11 8.23
CA ASP A 114 -12.19 19.03 8.91
C ASP A 114 -10.83 18.74 8.28
N LEU A 115 -10.72 18.86 6.95
CA LEU A 115 -9.47 18.74 6.23
C LEU A 115 -8.48 19.82 6.66
N SER A 116 -8.90 21.09 6.75
CA SER A 116 -8.04 22.18 7.21
C SER A 116 -7.53 21.93 8.64
N VAL A 117 -8.40 21.51 9.56
CA VAL A 117 -8.00 21.15 10.92
C VAL A 117 -6.99 19.99 10.91
N LEU A 118 -7.20 18.98 10.07
CA LEU A 118 -6.31 17.83 9.98
C LEU A 118 -4.92 18.23 9.44
N GLN A 119 -4.88 19.09 8.42
CA GLN A 119 -3.64 19.61 7.85
C GLN A 119 -2.86 20.48 8.87
N GLU A 120 -3.55 21.33 9.64
CA GLU A 120 -2.90 22.12 10.70
C GLU A 120 -2.28 21.23 11.79
N ARG A 121 -2.98 20.16 12.18
CA ARG A 121 -2.46 19.19 13.16
C ARG A 121 -1.26 18.41 12.62
N LEU A 122 -1.33 17.99 11.36
CA LEU A 122 -0.20 17.36 10.66
C LEU A 122 1.02 18.28 10.63
N ALA A 123 0.85 19.54 10.25
CA ALA A 123 1.96 20.50 10.17
C ALA A 123 2.61 20.75 11.54
N LYS A 124 1.87 20.60 12.65
CA LYS A 124 2.44 20.64 14.01
C LYS A 124 3.16 19.36 14.41
N THR A 125 2.67 18.22 13.94
CA THR A 125 3.20 16.89 14.29
C THR A 125 4.46 16.56 13.49
N CYS A 126 4.47 16.95 12.21
CA CYS A 126 5.54 16.72 11.25
C CYS A 126 5.97 18.07 10.64
N PRO A 127 6.55 18.99 11.43
CA PRO A 127 6.84 20.35 10.97
C PRO A 127 7.88 20.44 9.84
N ALA A 128 8.64 19.37 9.63
CA ALA A 128 9.66 19.28 8.60
C ALA A 128 9.12 18.72 7.27
N ALA A 129 7.90 18.18 7.25
CA ALA A 129 7.24 17.65 6.06
C ALA A 129 6.30 18.71 5.45
N LYS A 130 6.23 18.76 4.12
CA LYS A 130 5.19 19.53 3.43
C LYS A 130 3.86 18.78 3.52
N VAL A 131 2.78 19.48 3.87
CA VAL A 131 1.44 18.86 3.99
C VAL A 131 0.59 19.24 2.79
N LEU A 132 0.16 18.23 2.03
CA LEU A 132 -0.74 18.37 0.89
C LEU A 132 -2.02 17.56 1.09
N ALA A 133 -3.03 17.85 0.28
CA ALA A 133 -4.23 17.06 0.18
C ALA A 133 -4.55 16.82 -1.29
N LEU A 134 -4.97 15.60 -1.63
CA LEU A 134 -5.44 15.27 -2.97
C LEU A 134 -6.61 14.28 -2.92
N SER A 135 -7.28 14.15 -4.05
CA SER A 135 -8.21 13.07 -4.32
C SER A 135 -7.86 12.45 -5.66
N ALA A 136 -7.46 11.17 -5.62
CA ALA A 136 -7.29 10.40 -6.85
C ALA A 136 -8.61 10.15 -7.60
N LEU A 137 -9.76 10.33 -6.93
CA LEU A 137 -11.09 10.17 -7.52
C LEU A 137 -11.49 11.41 -8.33
N THR A 138 -11.30 12.60 -7.79
CA THR A 138 -11.72 13.86 -8.44
C THR A 138 -10.59 14.54 -9.21
N GLY A 139 -9.33 14.15 -8.97
CA GLY A 139 -8.13 14.79 -9.52
C GLY A 139 -7.70 16.05 -8.76
N ALA A 140 -8.45 16.49 -7.74
CA ALA A 140 -8.09 17.64 -6.91
C ALA A 140 -6.73 17.42 -6.23
N GLY A 141 -5.87 18.44 -6.21
CA GLY A 141 -4.53 18.39 -5.58
C GLY A 141 -3.48 17.56 -6.31
N LEU A 142 -3.85 16.77 -7.33
CA LEU A 142 -2.91 15.88 -8.02
C LEU A 142 -1.82 16.66 -8.75
N LYS A 143 -2.18 17.75 -9.44
CA LYS A 143 -1.21 18.58 -10.16
C LYS A 143 -0.18 19.19 -9.19
N GLU A 144 -0.62 19.73 -8.07
CA GLU A 144 0.26 20.35 -7.08
C GLU A 144 1.26 19.33 -6.50
N TRP A 145 0.79 18.13 -6.17
CA TRP A 145 1.66 17.05 -5.72
C TRP A 145 2.65 16.62 -6.82
N LEU A 146 2.19 16.42 -8.06
CA LEU A 146 3.04 16.06 -9.19
C LEU A 146 4.11 17.11 -9.47
N ASP A 147 3.73 18.40 -9.49
CA ASP A 147 4.67 19.51 -9.68
C ASP A 147 5.76 19.45 -8.59
N MET A 148 5.38 19.18 -7.34
CA MET A 148 6.33 19.12 -6.22
C MET A 148 7.32 17.94 -6.34
N VAL A 149 6.84 16.73 -6.64
CA VAL A 149 7.71 15.55 -6.75
C VAL A 149 8.56 15.55 -8.02
N THR A 150 8.15 16.28 -9.06
CA THR A 150 8.91 16.35 -10.33
C THR A 150 9.89 17.52 -10.41
N THR A 151 9.76 18.54 -9.55
CA THR A 151 10.64 19.73 -9.57
C THR A 151 11.64 19.80 -8.42
N SER A 152 11.39 19.11 -7.30
CA SER A 152 12.32 19.05 -6.17
C SER A 152 13.18 17.79 -6.23
N SER A 153 14.43 17.92 -5.80
CA SER A 153 15.35 16.80 -5.52
C SER A 153 15.68 16.68 -4.04
N ASP A 154 14.90 17.33 -3.17
CA ASP A 154 15.09 17.31 -1.71
C ASP A 154 14.52 16.00 -1.15
N ALA A 155 15.19 14.90 -1.46
CA ALA A 155 14.74 13.55 -1.12
C ALA A 155 15.37 13.03 0.18
N GLY A 156 14.52 12.43 1.01
CA GLY A 156 14.89 11.77 2.26
C GLY A 156 15.61 12.75 3.18
N GLN A 157 15.00 13.89 3.46
CA GLN A 157 15.57 14.90 4.35
C GLN A 157 15.50 14.48 5.82
N HIS A 158 14.63 13.53 6.14
CA HIS A 158 14.37 13.06 7.51
C HIS A 158 14.67 11.58 7.64
N LEU A 159 15.35 11.18 8.70
CA LEU A 159 15.62 9.80 9.05
C LEU A 159 14.80 9.44 10.28
N ALA A 160 13.88 8.49 10.17
CA ALA A 160 13.08 8.06 11.31
C ALA A 160 13.91 7.24 12.31
N GLU A 161 13.65 7.43 13.59
CA GLU A 161 14.24 6.61 14.64
C GLU A 161 13.46 5.30 14.80
N VAL A 162 13.86 4.26 14.07
CA VAL A 162 13.12 2.99 14.02
C VAL A 162 13.67 1.94 14.99
N ASP A 163 12.79 1.44 15.84
CA ASP A 163 12.96 0.22 16.63
C ASP A 163 12.56 -0.97 15.76
N TYR A 164 13.56 -1.76 15.38
CA TYR A 164 13.37 -2.90 14.48
C TYR A 164 12.65 -4.09 15.12
N ASP A 165 12.59 -4.18 16.46
CA ASP A 165 11.81 -5.20 17.13
C ASP A 165 10.31 -4.90 17.03
N ILE A 166 9.92 -3.66 17.32
CA ILE A 166 8.52 -3.21 17.18
C ILE A 166 8.10 -3.22 15.71
N TYR A 167 8.99 -2.79 14.80
CA TYR A 167 8.72 -2.85 13.37
C TYR A 167 8.49 -4.30 12.91
N ALA A 168 9.38 -5.24 13.25
CA ALA A 168 9.24 -6.64 12.86
C ALA A 168 7.96 -7.27 13.42
N GLU A 169 7.59 -6.94 14.66
CA GLU A 169 6.31 -7.35 15.24
C GLU A 169 5.13 -6.76 14.44
N GLY A 170 5.16 -5.46 14.15
CA GLY A 170 4.10 -4.76 13.43
C GLY A 170 3.84 -5.30 12.03
N GLU A 171 4.85 -5.87 11.39
CA GLU A 171 4.69 -6.61 10.13
C GLU A 171 4.16 -8.04 10.33
N ALA A 172 4.68 -8.76 11.33
CA ALA A 172 4.39 -10.17 11.57
C ALA A 172 3.00 -10.44 12.18
N VAL A 173 2.42 -9.46 12.89
CA VAL A 173 1.05 -9.55 13.46
C VAL A 173 -0.05 -9.59 12.41
N LEU A 174 0.28 -9.26 11.16
CA LEU A 174 -0.62 -9.35 10.02
C LEU A 174 -0.33 -10.63 9.23
N GLY A 175 -1.36 -11.40 8.92
CA GLY A 175 -1.33 -12.41 7.88
C GLY A 175 -1.37 -11.74 6.52
N TRP A 176 -0.46 -12.13 5.63
CA TRP A 176 -0.33 -11.57 4.29
C TRP A 176 -0.75 -12.62 3.28
N LEU A 177 -1.82 -12.35 2.55
CA LEU A 177 -2.23 -13.12 1.38
C LEU A 177 -1.94 -12.33 0.11
N ASN A 178 -1.28 -12.97 -0.84
CA ASN A 178 -1.25 -12.56 -2.24
C ASN A 178 -1.68 -13.75 -3.09
N ALA A 179 -2.80 -13.60 -3.80
CA ALA A 179 -3.41 -14.66 -4.59
C ALA A 179 -3.74 -14.18 -5.99
N THR A 180 -3.44 -15.01 -6.98
CA THR A 180 -3.93 -14.91 -8.36
C THR A 180 -4.75 -16.15 -8.66
N ILE A 181 -5.96 -15.96 -9.15
CA ILE A 181 -6.94 -17.03 -9.38
C ILE A 181 -7.52 -16.83 -10.78
N THR A 182 -7.61 -17.88 -11.57
CA THR A 182 -8.45 -17.88 -12.78
C THR A 182 -9.84 -18.37 -12.41
N ALA A 183 -10.85 -17.65 -12.87
CA ALA A 183 -12.24 -17.99 -12.66
C ALA A 183 -12.88 -18.31 -14.01
N ASN A 184 -13.51 -19.47 -14.14
CA ASN A 184 -14.20 -19.88 -15.36
C ASN A 184 -15.49 -20.63 -15.02
N GLY A 185 -16.56 -20.44 -15.79
CA GLY A 185 -17.83 -21.14 -15.61
C GLY A 185 -19.00 -20.42 -16.28
N GLU A 186 -20.13 -20.36 -15.58
CA GLU A 186 -21.30 -19.61 -16.02
C GLU A 186 -21.01 -18.11 -16.11
N PRO A 187 -21.67 -17.38 -17.04
CA PRO A 187 -21.59 -15.92 -17.10
C PRO A 187 -21.88 -15.28 -15.75
N THR A 188 -20.89 -14.57 -15.21
CA THR A 188 -20.93 -13.99 -13.85
C THR A 188 -20.76 -12.48 -13.93
N GLU A 189 -21.63 -11.75 -13.24
CA GLU A 189 -21.52 -10.29 -13.10
C GLU A 189 -20.44 -9.98 -12.06
N TRP A 190 -19.26 -9.57 -12.52
CA TRP A 190 -18.05 -9.51 -11.69
C TRP A 190 -18.09 -8.41 -10.64
N LYS A 191 -18.85 -7.33 -10.85
CA LYS A 191 -18.98 -6.25 -9.85
C LYS A 191 -19.81 -6.70 -8.65
N ALA A 192 -20.92 -7.41 -8.88
CA ALA A 192 -21.70 -8.05 -7.83
C ALA A 192 -20.89 -9.16 -7.14
N PHE A 193 -20.16 -9.98 -7.89
CA PHE A 193 -19.27 -10.99 -7.32
C PHE A 193 -18.24 -10.36 -6.37
N ALA A 194 -17.54 -9.31 -6.81
CA ALA A 194 -16.56 -8.58 -6.00
C ALA A 194 -17.19 -7.98 -4.73
N SER A 195 -18.37 -7.37 -4.87
CA SER A 195 -19.09 -6.76 -3.75
C SER A 195 -19.49 -7.80 -2.71
N ASN A 196 -20.02 -8.94 -3.15
CA ASN A 196 -20.39 -10.04 -2.27
C ASN A 196 -19.18 -10.67 -1.58
N LEU A 197 -18.11 -10.95 -2.33
CA LEU A 197 -16.86 -11.49 -1.79
C LEU A 197 -16.28 -10.60 -0.69
N LEU A 198 -16.16 -9.30 -0.95
CA LEU A 198 -15.60 -8.36 0.02
C LEU A 198 -16.52 -8.13 1.23
N ALA A 199 -17.84 -8.12 1.05
CA ALA A 199 -18.79 -8.02 2.15
C ALA A 199 -18.71 -9.22 3.09
N GLU A 200 -18.61 -10.43 2.53
CA GLU A 200 -18.48 -11.67 3.30
C GLU A 200 -17.12 -11.76 4.02
N LEU A 201 -16.03 -11.34 3.37
CA LEU A 201 -14.71 -11.21 4.00
C LEU A 201 -14.76 -10.21 5.16
N SER A 202 -15.34 -9.03 4.96
CA SER A 202 -15.51 -8.04 6.02
C SER A 202 -16.28 -8.60 7.19
N ARG A 203 -17.47 -9.17 6.94
CA ARG A 203 -18.34 -9.74 7.98
C ARG A 203 -17.64 -10.84 8.77
N ARG A 204 -16.84 -11.68 8.10
CA ARG A 204 -16.05 -12.74 8.73
C ARG A 204 -14.97 -12.16 9.64
N PHE A 205 -14.17 -11.22 9.15
CA PHE A 205 -13.07 -10.65 9.92
C PHE A 205 -13.55 -9.75 11.05
N ASP A 206 -14.60 -8.95 10.82
CA ASP A 206 -15.29 -8.16 11.85
C ASP A 206 -15.83 -9.07 12.97
N GLY A 207 -16.48 -10.19 12.60
CA GLY A 207 -17.01 -11.17 13.57
C GLY A 207 -15.92 -11.90 14.37
N MET A 208 -14.68 -11.90 13.90
CA MET A 208 -13.52 -12.44 14.60
C MET A 208 -12.74 -11.38 15.39
N GLY A 209 -13.11 -10.10 15.27
CA GLY A 209 -12.32 -8.98 15.79
C GLY A 209 -10.95 -8.83 15.12
N ALA A 210 -10.77 -9.38 13.92
CA ALA A 210 -9.52 -9.35 13.18
C ALA A 210 -9.44 -8.04 12.37
N ALA A 211 -8.57 -7.12 12.80
CA ALA A 211 -8.40 -5.84 12.12
C ALA A 211 -7.92 -6.01 10.67
N VAL A 212 -8.65 -5.43 9.73
CA VAL A 212 -8.21 -5.38 8.33
C VAL A 212 -7.28 -4.18 8.14
N GLY A 213 -6.02 -4.45 7.85
CA GLY A 213 -5.09 -3.42 7.38
C GLY A 213 -5.53 -2.96 5.99
N HIS A 214 -5.61 -3.91 5.05
CA HIS A 214 -6.07 -3.64 3.69
C HIS A 214 -6.44 -4.96 2.98
N ILE A 215 -7.51 -4.92 2.19
CA ILE A 215 -7.83 -5.91 1.16
C ILE A 215 -8.00 -5.15 -0.17
N LYS A 216 -7.35 -5.64 -1.22
CA LYS A 216 -7.56 -5.20 -2.60
C LYS A 216 -7.86 -6.40 -3.47
N LEU A 217 -8.97 -6.30 -4.18
CA LEU A 217 -9.44 -7.26 -5.15
C LEU A 217 -9.43 -6.57 -6.51
N ILE A 218 -8.77 -7.18 -7.48
CA ILE A 218 -8.82 -6.78 -8.88
C ILE A 218 -9.41 -7.96 -9.65
N ILE A 219 -10.48 -7.73 -10.40
CA ILE A 219 -11.07 -8.71 -11.31
C ILE A 219 -10.92 -8.17 -12.72
N GLU A 220 -10.11 -8.85 -13.52
CA GLU A 220 -9.78 -8.50 -14.90
C GLU A 220 -10.53 -9.44 -15.85
N THR A 221 -11.31 -8.87 -16.76
CA THR A 221 -11.82 -9.59 -17.92
C THR A 221 -10.94 -9.25 -19.12
N LYS A 222 -11.36 -9.63 -20.34
CA LYS A 222 -10.62 -9.28 -21.56
C LYS A 222 -10.55 -7.77 -21.78
N ASP A 223 -11.66 -7.07 -21.50
CA ASP A 223 -11.86 -5.68 -21.92
C ASP A 223 -12.04 -4.72 -20.72
N ASP A 224 -12.32 -5.25 -19.52
CA ASP A 224 -12.71 -4.46 -18.36
C ASP A 224 -12.02 -4.90 -17.06
N CYS A 225 -12.05 -4.00 -16.07
CA CYS A 225 -11.50 -4.25 -14.75
C CYS A 225 -12.42 -3.74 -13.63
N VAL A 226 -12.69 -4.59 -12.64
CA VAL A 226 -13.37 -4.25 -11.40
C VAL A 226 -12.34 -4.21 -10.27
N ILE A 227 -12.33 -3.12 -9.49
CA ILE A 227 -11.44 -2.94 -8.36
C ILE A 227 -12.26 -2.79 -7.09
N GLY A 228 -12.03 -3.67 -6.13
CA GLY A 228 -12.61 -3.62 -4.80
C GLY A 228 -11.55 -3.37 -3.73
N ASN A 229 -11.86 -2.55 -2.73
CA ASN A 229 -10.99 -2.25 -1.61
C ASN A 229 -11.76 -2.32 -0.28
N LEU A 230 -11.07 -2.73 0.78
CA LEU A 230 -11.54 -2.70 2.17
C LEU A 230 -10.37 -2.30 3.08
N THR A 231 -10.55 -1.31 3.95
CA THR A 231 -9.52 -0.87 4.89
C THR A 231 -10.13 -0.62 6.27
N GLY A 232 -10.07 -1.60 7.15
CA GLY A 232 -10.75 -1.55 8.45
C GLY A 232 -12.07 -2.29 8.38
N LYS A 233 -13.18 -1.61 8.71
CA LYS A 233 -14.51 -2.23 8.78
C LYS A 233 -15.27 -2.12 7.46
N GLY A 234 -16.40 -2.83 7.38
CA GLY A 234 -17.23 -2.94 6.18
C GLY A 234 -17.80 -1.64 5.63
N ASP A 235 -17.86 -0.57 6.43
CA ASP A 235 -18.25 0.77 5.99
C ASP A 235 -17.22 1.41 5.03
N THR A 236 -15.98 0.93 5.03
CA THR A 236 -14.92 1.35 4.09
C THR A 236 -14.92 0.57 2.78
N LEU A 237 -15.80 -0.41 2.62
CA LEU A 237 -15.89 -1.23 1.41
C LEU A 237 -16.24 -0.36 0.20
N SER A 238 -15.40 -0.43 -0.82
CA SER A 238 -15.63 0.29 -2.08
C SER A 238 -15.33 -0.62 -3.27
N VAL A 239 -16.31 -0.78 -4.16
CA VAL A 239 -16.16 -1.49 -5.43
C VAL A 239 -16.44 -0.56 -6.60
N ARG A 240 -15.45 -0.41 -7.49
CA ARG A 240 -15.52 0.44 -8.69
C ARG A 240 -15.23 -0.38 -9.94
N GLY A 241 -15.67 0.14 -11.08
CA GLY A 241 -15.59 -0.52 -12.38
C GLY A 241 -16.97 -0.75 -13.00
N PRO A 242 -17.00 -1.18 -14.27
CA PRO A 242 -18.23 -1.47 -14.99
C PRO A 242 -18.90 -2.73 -14.45
N SER A 243 -20.22 -2.83 -14.63
CA SER A 243 -20.94 -4.09 -14.42
C SER A 243 -20.79 -4.94 -15.68
N VAL A 244 -19.98 -5.99 -15.59
CA VAL A 244 -19.58 -6.82 -16.74
C VAL A 244 -19.88 -8.27 -16.43
N THR A 245 -20.57 -8.92 -17.37
CA THR A 245 -20.95 -10.34 -17.26
C THR A 245 -20.20 -11.16 -18.29
N THR A 246 -19.26 -11.99 -17.83
CA THR A 246 -18.49 -12.90 -18.71
C THR A 246 -18.34 -14.26 -18.04
N PRO A 247 -18.12 -15.34 -18.82
CA PRO A 247 -17.89 -16.67 -18.26
C PRO A 247 -16.51 -16.85 -17.62
N GLY A 248 -15.59 -15.90 -17.81
CA GLY A 248 -14.25 -15.99 -17.26
C GLY A 248 -13.62 -14.65 -16.91
N ALA A 249 -12.77 -14.69 -15.89
CA ALA A 249 -11.99 -13.56 -15.40
C ALA A 249 -10.72 -14.03 -14.67
N ARG A 250 -9.80 -13.09 -14.46
CA ARG A 250 -8.63 -13.26 -13.60
C ARG A 250 -8.80 -12.41 -12.35
N LEU A 251 -8.67 -13.03 -11.19
CA LEU A 251 -8.79 -12.37 -9.90
C LEU A 251 -7.39 -12.23 -9.29
N THR A 252 -7.08 -11.04 -8.81
CA THR A 252 -5.92 -10.77 -7.94
C THR A 252 -6.44 -10.30 -6.60
N LEU A 253 -6.16 -11.07 -5.54
CA LEU A 253 -6.59 -10.77 -4.16
C LEU A 253 -5.38 -10.61 -3.26
N ASN A 254 -5.26 -9.42 -2.68
CA ASN A 254 -4.21 -9.04 -1.76
C ASN A 254 -4.85 -8.67 -0.42
N ALA A 255 -4.54 -9.39 0.67
CA ALA A 255 -5.13 -9.14 1.98
C ALA A 255 -4.07 -9.09 3.08
N ARG A 256 -4.16 -8.09 3.96
CA ARG A 256 -3.33 -7.86 5.15
C ARG A 256 -4.29 -7.74 6.32
N VAL A 257 -4.37 -8.77 7.15
CA VAL A 257 -5.38 -8.88 8.22
C VAL A 257 -4.69 -9.33 9.50
N GLN A 258 -5.04 -8.73 10.65
CA GLN A 258 -4.45 -9.03 11.95
C GLN A 258 -4.90 -10.40 12.48
N MET A 259 -4.28 -11.44 11.94
CA MET A 259 -4.49 -12.84 12.26
C MET A 259 -3.34 -13.69 11.71
N SER A 260 -3.21 -14.94 12.17
CA SER A 260 -2.22 -15.88 11.63
C SER A 260 -2.46 -16.18 10.14
N PRO A 261 -1.40 -16.42 9.34
CA PRO A 261 -1.53 -16.81 7.93
C PRO A 261 -2.45 -18.00 7.69
N GLU A 262 -2.43 -19.01 8.57
CA GLU A 262 -3.23 -20.23 8.46
C GLU A 262 -4.73 -19.92 8.55
N ALA A 263 -5.11 -19.07 9.51
CA ALA A 263 -6.50 -18.64 9.69
C ALA A 263 -6.97 -17.74 8.54
N LEU A 264 -6.10 -16.86 8.02
CA LEU A 264 -6.39 -16.04 6.85
C LEU A 264 -6.58 -16.91 5.60
N ASP A 265 -5.67 -17.84 5.34
CA ASP A 265 -5.73 -18.77 4.21
C ASP A 265 -7.05 -19.56 4.22
N ALA A 266 -7.35 -20.21 5.34
CA ALA A 266 -8.56 -21.01 5.49
C ALA A 266 -9.83 -20.15 5.32
N GLY A 267 -9.87 -18.96 5.94
CA GLY A 267 -11.01 -18.05 5.85
C GLY A 267 -11.28 -17.55 4.44
N VAL A 268 -10.23 -17.15 3.72
CA VAL A 268 -10.38 -16.65 2.35
C VAL A 268 -10.79 -17.77 1.40
N ARG A 269 -10.22 -18.96 1.52
CA ARG A 269 -10.59 -20.12 0.68
C ARG A 269 -12.05 -20.53 0.87
N ASP A 270 -12.52 -20.60 2.11
CA ASP A 270 -13.92 -20.92 2.42
C ASP A 270 -14.87 -19.89 1.80
N ILE A 271 -14.59 -18.61 1.96
CA ILE A 271 -15.45 -17.55 1.40
C ILE A 271 -15.41 -17.56 -0.12
N LEU A 272 -14.24 -17.68 -0.75
CA LEU A 272 -14.13 -17.80 -2.21
C LEU A 272 -14.95 -18.97 -2.75
N ALA A 273 -14.87 -20.14 -2.13
CA ALA A 273 -15.64 -21.32 -2.54
C ALA A 273 -17.15 -21.08 -2.40
N ARG A 274 -17.61 -20.45 -1.31
CA ARG A 274 -19.03 -20.12 -1.12
C ARG A 274 -19.53 -19.07 -2.10
N THR A 275 -18.75 -18.02 -2.34
CA THR A 275 -19.12 -16.95 -3.29
C THR A 275 -19.18 -17.48 -4.72
N ALA A 276 -18.26 -18.38 -5.10
CA ALA A 276 -18.26 -19.03 -6.41
C ALA A 276 -19.40 -20.06 -6.57
N GLY A 277 -19.73 -20.78 -5.50
CA GLY A 277 -20.74 -21.82 -5.51
C GLY A 277 -20.42 -22.91 -6.56
N GLN A 278 -21.46 -23.41 -7.25
CA GLN A 278 -21.30 -24.35 -8.37
C GLN A 278 -21.18 -23.65 -9.73
N LYS A 279 -21.32 -22.33 -9.78
CA LYS A 279 -21.40 -21.56 -11.02
C LYS A 279 -20.03 -21.24 -11.62
N VAL A 280 -19.04 -21.04 -10.76
CA VAL A 280 -17.71 -20.60 -11.15
C VAL A 280 -16.68 -21.54 -10.55
N THR A 281 -15.79 -22.07 -11.38
CA THR A 281 -14.61 -22.79 -10.93
C THR A 281 -13.47 -21.80 -10.70
N LEU A 282 -12.95 -21.77 -9.48
CA LEU A 282 -11.80 -20.96 -9.09
C LEU A 282 -10.54 -21.82 -9.04
N THR A 283 -9.58 -21.52 -9.91
CA THR A 283 -8.30 -22.24 -10.00
C THR A 283 -7.16 -21.31 -9.57
N PRO A 284 -6.49 -21.57 -8.43
CA PRO A 284 -5.33 -20.79 -8.02
C PRO A 284 -4.19 -20.94 -9.04
N VAL A 285 -3.70 -19.81 -9.54
CA VAL A 285 -2.49 -19.74 -10.39
C VAL A 285 -1.26 -19.47 -9.53
N ALA A 286 -1.40 -18.56 -8.56
CA ALA A 286 -0.39 -18.26 -7.57
C ALA A 286 -1.10 -18.03 -6.24
N TRP A 287 -0.56 -18.58 -5.16
CA TRP A 287 -1.16 -18.45 -3.85
C TRP A 287 -0.07 -18.47 -2.78
N ARG A 288 0.11 -17.35 -2.09
CA ARG A 288 1.09 -17.21 -1.02
C ARG A 288 0.44 -16.56 0.18
N CYS A 289 0.38 -17.28 1.30
CA CYS A 289 -0.04 -16.76 2.58
C CYS A 289 1.08 -16.92 3.62
N LEU A 290 1.49 -15.84 4.27
CA LEU A 290 2.64 -15.85 5.21
C LEU A 290 2.57 -14.69 6.18
N SER A 291 3.41 -14.74 7.21
CA SER A 291 3.87 -13.56 7.94
C SER A 291 5.26 -13.19 7.42
N PRO A 292 5.54 -11.89 7.20
CA PRO A 292 6.85 -11.45 6.76
C PRO A 292 7.91 -11.77 7.81
N GLY A 293 9.15 -12.01 7.34
CA GLY A 293 10.30 -12.13 8.22
C GLY A 293 10.75 -10.76 8.73
N ARG A 294 11.66 -10.76 9.71
CA ARG A 294 12.25 -9.53 10.25
C ARG A 294 12.89 -8.68 9.12
N PRO A 295 12.60 -7.37 9.05
CA PRO A 295 13.32 -6.45 8.17
C PRO A 295 14.83 -6.50 8.42
N ASN A 296 15.59 -6.76 7.36
CA ASN A 296 17.04 -6.77 7.36
C ASN A 296 17.55 -6.01 6.14
N PRO A 297 17.59 -4.66 6.21
CA PRO A 297 17.91 -3.84 5.04
C PRO A 297 19.35 -4.06 4.59
N THR A 298 19.58 -4.02 3.27
CA THR A 298 20.93 -4.14 2.68
C THR A 298 21.83 -2.98 3.11
N HIS A 299 21.24 -1.80 3.26
CA HIS A 299 21.91 -0.58 3.68
C HIS A 299 21.04 0.16 4.69
N ARG A 300 21.68 0.86 5.64
CA ARG A 300 21.00 1.79 6.54
C ARG A 300 21.95 2.92 6.89
N TYR A 301 21.59 4.13 6.49
CA TYR A 301 22.40 5.33 6.73
C TYR A 301 21.88 6.03 7.99
N ASP A 302 22.80 6.55 8.80
CA ASP A 302 22.52 7.38 9.98
C ASP A 302 22.73 8.89 9.71
N TYR A 303 22.98 9.25 8.44
CA TYR A 303 23.14 10.62 7.97
C TYR A 303 22.42 10.84 6.64
N VAL A 304 22.01 12.09 6.37
CA VAL A 304 21.46 12.49 5.07
C VAL A 304 22.61 12.62 4.09
N ALA A 305 22.66 11.74 3.09
CA ALA A 305 23.70 11.74 2.07
C ALA A 305 23.58 12.98 1.17
N ALA A 306 24.72 13.61 0.88
CA ALA A 306 24.79 14.61 -0.19
C ALA A 306 24.53 13.94 -1.54
N VAL A 307 23.78 14.60 -2.42
CA VAL A 307 23.66 14.14 -3.81
C VAL A 307 25.02 14.36 -4.46
N ARG A 308 25.68 13.29 -4.91
CA ARG A 308 26.98 13.40 -5.59
C ARG A 308 26.77 13.97 -7.00
N SER A 309 26.86 15.29 -7.12
CA SER A 309 26.88 16.01 -8.40
C SER A 309 28.32 16.34 -8.77
N GLU A 310 29.01 15.40 -9.42
CA GLU A 310 30.24 15.59 -10.22
C GLU A 310 30.57 14.28 -10.94
#